data_AF-A0A0Q5THX1-F1
#
_entry.id   AF-A0A0Q5THX1-F1
#
_cell.length_a   1.000
_cell.length_b   1.000
_cell.length_c   1.000
_cell.angle_alpha   90.00
_cell.angle_beta   90.00
_cell.angle_gamma   90.00
#
_symmetry.space_group_name_H-M   'P 1'
#
loop_
_entity.id
_entity.type
_entity.pdbx_description
1 polymer ?
#
loop_
_entity_poly.entity_id
_entity_poly.type
_entity_poly.pdbx_seq_one_letter_code
_entity_poly.pdbx_strand_id
1 'polypeptide(L)'
;MTTKFGFTKMDIDEFETWISNLRVARTILYIQEHHTWSPSYVQCKANNQFEIQQGMKTYHVSTHGWMDIGQHFSTFPDGSILTGRSLESTPACIVGFNSNAICIENVGNFDKGKDVMTPAHRDTIIRMAAALCKKFSINVSSDKIIYHHWFNLSTGARNNGSGNNKTCPGTDFFGGNKVADCESNFLPLVKAKVVGKINPAAQNTVIKYVTVISDTLNIREDANAQSKKVSGRAPVILGSVLRVFQEKNGWYKISGSQQQWINAAYTKEVKRATVNADTLNVRSGPANIFPKVAAFANGQEVFVIDEENGWCKISAENKWVKKEFLDMA
;
A
#
# COMPACT_ATOMS: atom_id res chain seq x y z
N MET A 1 6.60 21.42 8.06
CA MET A 1 5.56 20.44 8.44
C MET A 1 4.71 21.00 9.56
N THR A 2 3.38 20.84 9.48
CA THR A 2 2.44 21.23 10.55
C THR A 2 1.55 20.06 10.91
N THR A 3 1.09 19.95 12.17
CA THR A 3 0.24 18.84 12.61
C THR A 3 -1.05 19.36 13.23
N LYS A 4 -2.19 18.78 12.84
CA LYS A 4 -3.52 19.10 13.37
C LYS A 4 -4.44 17.87 13.20
N PHE A 5 -5.32 17.63 14.17
CA PHE A 5 -6.26 16.49 14.16
C PHE A 5 -5.61 15.10 13.98
N GLY A 6 -4.35 14.95 14.39
CA GLY A 6 -3.58 13.72 14.21
C GLY A 6 -3.02 13.50 12.80
N PHE A 7 -3.17 14.48 11.89
CA PHE A 7 -2.57 14.48 10.56
C PHE A 7 -1.39 15.45 10.50
N THR A 8 -0.41 15.14 9.67
CA THR A 8 0.74 16.01 9.38
C THR A 8 0.62 16.50 7.94
N LYS A 9 0.65 17.82 7.76
CA LYS A 9 0.71 18.50 6.46
C LYS A 9 2.16 18.80 6.08
N MET A 10 2.50 18.50 4.84
CA MET A 10 3.80 18.66 4.21
C MET A 10 3.62 19.29 2.82
N ASP A 11 4.63 20.01 2.32
CA ASP A 11 4.82 20.13 0.88
C ASP A 11 5.58 18.91 0.32
N ILE A 12 5.84 18.90 -0.98
CA ILE A 12 6.50 17.76 -1.63
C ILE A 12 7.97 17.58 -1.22
N ASP A 13 8.71 18.66 -0.95
CA ASP A 13 10.13 18.58 -0.56
C ASP A 13 10.26 18.07 0.88
N GLU A 14 9.38 18.55 1.76
CA GLU A 14 9.22 18.06 3.12
C GLU A 14 8.83 16.57 3.12
N PHE A 15 7.89 16.17 2.26
CA PHE A 15 7.46 14.77 2.14
C PHE A 15 8.60 13.86 1.68
N GLU A 16 9.36 14.22 0.65
CA GLU A 16 10.50 13.42 0.17
C GLU A 16 11.54 13.20 1.27
N THR A 17 11.82 14.24 2.06
CA THR A 17 12.71 14.16 3.22
C THR A 17 12.12 13.30 4.32
N TRP A 18 10.84 13.46 4.62
CA TRP A 18 10.15 12.72 5.68
C TRP A 18 10.04 11.22 5.35
N ILE A 19 9.57 10.86 4.15
CA ILE A 19 9.32 9.46 3.76
C ILE A 19 10.63 8.67 3.62
N SER A 20 11.71 9.33 3.15
CA SER A 20 13.03 8.69 3.06
C SER A 20 13.57 8.28 4.43
N ASN A 21 13.29 9.07 5.47
CA ASN A 21 13.69 8.80 6.85
C ASN A 21 12.69 7.95 7.65
N LEU A 22 11.42 7.89 7.22
CA LEU A 22 10.37 7.15 7.91
C LEU A 22 10.70 5.67 8.00
N ARG A 23 10.43 5.06 9.15
CA ARG A 23 10.67 3.64 9.39
C ARG A 23 9.33 2.91 9.32
N VAL A 24 9.21 1.98 8.37
CA VAL A 24 8.03 1.13 8.18
C VAL A 24 8.46 -0.33 8.25
N ALA A 25 7.79 -1.12 9.10
CA ALA A 25 8.14 -2.52 9.33
C ALA A 25 7.49 -3.42 8.28
N ARG A 26 6.20 -3.18 7.98
CA ARG A 26 5.49 -4.00 7.00
C ARG A 26 6.09 -3.91 5.60
N THR A 27 5.94 -4.99 4.85
CA THR A 27 6.31 -5.07 3.44
C THR A 27 5.29 -4.29 2.61
N ILE A 28 5.77 -3.43 1.72
CA ILE A 28 4.97 -2.64 0.80
C ILE A 28 5.44 -2.96 -0.62
N LEU A 29 4.49 -3.26 -1.49
CA LEU A 29 4.72 -3.72 -2.86
C LEU A 29 3.97 -2.88 -3.90
N TYR A 30 2.91 -2.18 -3.48
CA TYR A 30 2.00 -1.48 -4.40
C TYR A 30 1.72 -0.03 -3.97
N ILE A 31 1.43 0.82 -4.94
CA ILE A 31 0.90 2.17 -4.77
C ILE A 31 -0.44 2.22 -5.50
N GLN A 32 -1.48 2.71 -4.84
CA GLN A 32 -2.81 2.90 -5.39
C GLN A 32 -3.08 4.39 -5.56
N GLU A 33 -3.38 4.79 -6.79
CA GLU A 33 -3.81 6.16 -7.11
C GLU A 33 -5.33 6.23 -7.14
N HIS A 34 -5.85 7.19 -6.39
CA HIS A 34 -7.27 7.45 -6.25
C HIS A 34 -7.57 8.93 -6.49
N HIS A 35 -8.84 9.23 -6.71
CA HIS A 35 -9.37 10.58 -6.52
C HIS A 35 -10.52 10.50 -5.53
N THR A 36 -10.72 11.58 -4.78
CA THR A 36 -11.82 11.64 -3.83
C THR A 36 -13.18 11.62 -4.53
N TRP A 37 -13.28 12.19 -5.74
CA TRP A 37 -14.51 12.61 -6.43
C TRP A 37 -15.30 13.67 -5.65
N SER A 38 -15.48 13.46 -4.34
CA SER A 38 -15.93 14.42 -3.34
C SER A 38 -15.14 14.19 -2.04
N PRO A 39 -14.51 15.21 -1.44
CA PRO A 39 -14.51 16.61 -1.88
C PRO A 39 -13.74 16.82 -3.19
N SER A 40 -14.19 17.74 -4.03
CA SER A 40 -13.51 18.16 -5.25
C SER A 40 -12.84 19.53 -5.03
N TYR A 41 -12.26 20.13 -6.06
CA TYR A 41 -11.58 21.42 -5.94
C TYR A 41 -12.51 22.54 -5.45
N VAL A 42 -13.83 22.46 -5.71
CA VAL A 42 -14.77 23.50 -5.28
C VAL A 42 -14.90 23.60 -3.76
N GLN A 43 -14.56 22.54 -3.01
CA GLN A 43 -14.49 22.57 -1.55
C GLN A 43 -13.12 22.97 -1.02
N CYS A 44 -12.08 23.01 -1.86
CA CYS A 44 -10.72 23.35 -1.46
C CYS A 44 -10.54 24.87 -1.33
N LYS A 45 -10.05 25.31 -0.17
CA LYS A 45 -9.71 26.71 0.15
C LYS A 45 -8.27 26.73 0.66
N ALA A 46 -7.62 27.89 0.62
CA ALA A 46 -6.19 28.02 0.97
C ALA A 46 -5.80 27.39 2.32
N ASN A 47 -6.69 27.40 3.32
CA ASN A 47 -6.37 27.01 4.70
C ASN A 47 -7.28 25.92 5.29
N ASN A 48 -7.99 25.13 4.47
CA ASN A 48 -8.96 24.14 4.98
C ASN A 48 -8.59 22.66 4.74
N GLN A 49 -7.33 22.37 4.39
CA GLN A 49 -6.91 21.00 4.04
C GLN A 49 -7.05 20.04 5.24
N PHE A 50 -6.75 20.51 6.46
CA PHE A 50 -6.95 19.71 7.68
C PHE A 50 -8.42 19.43 7.94
N GLU A 51 -9.31 20.40 7.71
CA GLU A 51 -10.75 20.26 7.86
C GLU A 51 -11.33 19.29 6.82
N ILE A 52 -10.85 19.34 5.57
CA ILE A 52 -11.19 18.37 4.53
C ILE A 52 -10.73 16.96 4.95
N GLN A 53 -9.47 16.81 5.39
CA GLN A 53 -8.93 15.53 5.83
C GLN A 53 -9.71 14.94 7.00
N GLN A 54 -10.02 15.77 8.00
CA GLN A 54 -10.84 15.38 9.13
C GLN A 54 -12.26 15.01 8.70
N GLY A 55 -12.86 15.75 7.76
CA GLY A 55 -14.17 15.43 7.19
C GLY A 55 -14.19 14.06 6.51
N MET A 56 -13.18 13.75 5.69
CA MET A 56 -13.04 12.43 5.06
C MET A 56 -12.86 11.32 6.09
N LYS A 57 -12.03 11.53 7.13
CA LYS A 57 -11.90 10.56 8.23
C LYS A 57 -13.23 10.36 8.96
N THR A 58 -13.93 11.43 9.32
CA THR A 58 -15.23 11.35 10.00
C THR A 58 -16.24 10.59 9.14
N TYR A 59 -16.29 10.83 7.83
CA TYR A 59 -17.17 10.09 6.94
C TYR A 59 -16.84 8.60 6.87
N HIS A 60 -15.56 8.23 6.77
CA HIS A 60 -15.13 6.83 6.78
C HIS A 60 -15.45 6.14 8.11
N VAL A 61 -15.19 6.79 9.25
CA VAL A 61 -15.43 6.20 10.57
C VAL A 61 -16.93 6.12 10.87
N SER A 62 -17.65 7.24 10.75
CA SER A 62 -19.05 7.33 11.18
C SER A 62 -20.04 6.70 10.22
N THR A 63 -19.76 6.74 8.91
CA THR A 63 -20.69 6.19 7.89
C THR A 63 -20.35 4.75 7.51
N HIS A 64 -19.06 4.42 7.41
CA HIS A 64 -18.63 3.08 6.97
C HIS A 64 -18.18 2.16 8.11
N GLY A 65 -18.15 2.66 9.35
CA GLY A 65 -17.71 1.88 10.52
C GLY A 65 -16.23 1.50 10.46
N TRP A 66 -15.41 2.21 9.67
CA TRP A 66 -13.99 1.93 9.57
C TRP A 66 -13.24 2.42 10.80
N MET A 67 -12.14 1.77 11.14
CA MET A 67 -11.28 2.17 12.26
C MET A 67 -10.59 3.52 12.04
N ASP A 68 -10.39 3.92 10.79
CA ASP A 68 -9.71 5.15 10.39
C ASP A 68 -10.07 5.53 8.95
N ILE A 69 -9.57 6.68 8.51
CA ILE A 69 -9.57 7.09 7.10
C ILE A 69 -8.98 5.97 6.20
N GLY A 70 -9.47 5.84 4.96
CA GLY A 70 -9.11 4.71 4.09
C GLY A 70 -7.66 4.78 3.56
N GLN A 71 -7.27 5.97 3.11
CA GLN A 71 -5.99 6.25 2.47
C GLN A 71 -4.87 6.54 3.47
N HIS A 72 -3.63 6.36 3.03
CA HIS A 72 -2.44 6.75 3.81
C HIS A 72 -2.10 8.22 3.63
N PHE A 73 -2.42 8.78 2.47
CA PHE A 73 -2.08 10.14 2.11
C PHE A 73 -3.18 10.77 1.28
N SER A 74 -3.34 12.07 1.43
CA SER A 74 -4.16 12.89 0.54
C SER A 74 -3.35 14.06 0.01
N THR A 75 -3.45 14.32 -1.29
CA THR A 75 -2.78 15.43 -1.96
C THR A 75 -3.81 16.48 -2.37
N PHE A 76 -3.41 17.76 -2.40
CA PHE A 76 -4.31 18.89 -2.55
C PHE A 76 -3.93 19.80 -3.72
N PRO A 77 -4.87 20.65 -4.22
CA PRO A 77 -4.64 21.54 -5.36
C PRO A 77 -3.49 22.52 -5.19
N ASP A 78 -3.15 22.87 -3.95
CA ASP A 78 -2.05 23.77 -3.60
C ASP A 78 -0.68 23.07 -3.54
N GLY A 79 -0.63 21.76 -3.81
CA GLY A 79 0.57 20.93 -3.72
C GLY A 79 0.87 20.42 -2.30
N SER A 80 -0.01 20.66 -1.33
CA SER A 80 0.17 20.10 0.00
C SER A 80 -0.25 18.62 0.06
N ILE A 81 0.38 17.90 0.98
CA ILE A 81 0.16 16.49 1.28
C ILE A 81 -0.24 16.40 2.75
N LEU A 82 -1.31 15.68 3.07
CA LEU A 82 -1.65 15.31 4.44
C LEU A 82 -1.49 13.80 4.64
N THR A 83 -0.94 13.41 5.78
CA THR A 83 -1.01 12.01 6.25
C THR A 83 -2.46 11.62 6.53
N GLY A 84 -2.73 10.33 6.46
CA GLY A 84 -4.00 9.69 6.81
C GLY A 84 -3.74 8.48 7.70
N ARG A 85 -4.16 7.31 7.23
CA ARG A 85 -3.95 6.03 7.91
C ARG A 85 -2.45 5.73 8.09
N SER A 86 -2.09 5.12 9.21
CA SER A 86 -0.73 4.64 9.48
C SER A 86 -0.19 3.75 8.35
N LEU A 87 1.06 3.98 7.94
CA LEU A 87 1.77 3.12 6.98
C LEU A 87 2.10 1.73 7.52
N GLU A 88 1.98 1.50 8.84
CA GLU A 88 2.06 0.15 9.44
C GLU A 88 0.74 -0.62 9.31
N SER A 89 -0.32 0.02 8.82
CA SER A 89 -1.62 -0.59 8.56
C SER A 89 -1.85 -0.77 7.06
N THR A 90 -2.69 -1.75 6.71
CA THR A 90 -3.21 -1.93 5.35
C THR A 90 -4.27 -0.83 5.07
N PRO A 91 -4.35 -0.25 3.85
CA PRO A 91 -5.37 0.75 3.51
C PRO A 91 -6.77 0.13 3.42
N ALA A 92 -7.79 0.97 3.28
CA ALA A 92 -9.14 0.54 2.94
C ALA A 92 -9.62 1.29 1.68
N CYS A 93 -8.99 0.98 0.54
CA CYS A 93 -9.17 1.75 -0.69
C CYS A 93 -9.67 0.91 -1.87
N ILE A 94 -9.04 -0.25 -2.14
CA ILE A 94 -9.43 -1.17 -3.21
C ILE A 94 -9.80 -2.52 -2.59
N VAL A 95 -11.08 -2.90 -2.71
CA VAL A 95 -11.56 -4.21 -2.28
C VAL A 95 -10.73 -5.31 -2.95
N GLY A 96 -10.25 -6.28 -2.17
CA GLY A 96 -9.43 -7.38 -2.69
C GLY A 96 -7.95 -7.05 -2.95
N PHE A 97 -7.53 -5.77 -2.92
CA PHE A 97 -6.16 -5.37 -3.26
C PHE A 97 -5.49 -4.44 -2.23
N ASN A 98 -5.96 -4.37 -0.99
CA ASN A 98 -5.32 -3.50 0.01
C ASN A 98 -3.99 -4.05 0.56
N SER A 99 -3.81 -5.37 0.64
CA SER A 99 -2.62 -5.98 1.24
C SER A 99 -1.34 -5.47 0.60
N ASN A 100 -0.36 -5.08 1.43
CA ASN A 100 0.94 -4.56 1.00
C ASN A 100 0.87 -3.30 0.09
N ALA A 101 -0.25 -2.60 0.03
CA ALA A 101 -0.40 -1.38 -0.78
C ALA A 101 -0.31 -0.09 0.06
N ILE A 102 0.19 0.98 -0.53
CA ILE A 102 -0.06 2.36 -0.10
C ILE A 102 -1.20 2.92 -0.94
N CYS A 103 -2.03 3.78 -0.34
CA CYS A 103 -3.16 4.41 -1.01
C CYS A 103 -3.00 5.92 -0.91
N ILE A 104 -3.03 6.58 -2.08
CA ILE A 104 -2.94 8.02 -2.26
C ILE A 104 -4.29 8.48 -2.80
N GLU A 105 -4.94 9.36 -2.05
CA GLU A 105 -6.23 9.95 -2.40
C GLU A 105 -6.02 11.38 -2.89
N ASN A 106 -6.03 11.56 -4.21
CA ASN A 106 -5.81 12.87 -4.82
C ASN A 106 -7.11 13.70 -4.71
N VAL A 107 -7.13 14.73 -3.87
CA VAL A 107 -8.36 15.49 -3.58
C VAL A 107 -8.80 16.25 -4.82
N GLY A 108 -9.90 15.82 -5.43
CA GLY A 108 -10.40 16.34 -6.70
C GLY A 108 -11.38 15.38 -7.39
N ASN A 109 -12.09 15.91 -8.37
CA ASN A 109 -12.82 15.14 -9.36
C ASN A 109 -12.12 15.27 -10.71
N PHE A 110 -11.19 14.36 -11.00
CA PHE A 110 -10.45 14.31 -12.27
C PHE A 110 -11.16 13.51 -13.37
N ASP A 111 -12.50 13.43 -13.35
CA ASP A 111 -13.24 12.99 -14.52
C ASP A 111 -13.22 14.06 -15.62
N LYS A 112 -13.35 13.63 -16.88
CA LYS A 112 -13.30 14.52 -18.03
C LYS A 112 -14.32 15.66 -17.91
N GLY A 113 -13.84 16.90 -18.05
CA GLY A 113 -14.66 18.12 -17.93
C GLY A 113 -15.01 18.52 -16.48
N LYS A 114 -14.29 17.97 -15.48
CA LYS A 114 -14.42 18.35 -14.07
C LYS A 114 -13.22 19.18 -13.62
N ASP A 115 -12.56 18.82 -12.52
CA ASP A 115 -11.43 19.58 -11.99
C ASP A 115 -10.23 19.46 -12.92
N VAL A 116 -9.62 20.60 -13.28
CA VAL A 116 -8.36 20.64 -14.00
C VAL A 116 -7.21 20.59 -12.99
N MET A 117 -6.41 19.53 -13.04
CA MET A 117 -5.28 19.35 -12.12
C MET A 117 -4.30 20.53 -12.23
N THR A 118 -4.07 21.23 -11.12
CA THR A 118 -3.13 22.35 -11.06
C THR A 118 -1.70 21.86 -11.27
N PRO A 119 -0.79 22.72 -11.76
CA PRO A 119 0.63 22.35 -11.88
C PRO A 119 1.25 21.86 -10.56
N ALA A 120 0.92 22.50 -9.43
CA ALA A 120 1.42 22.12 -8.11
C ALA A 120 0.92 20.74 -7.66
N HIS A 121 -0.38 20.45 -7.83
CA HIS A 121 -0.93 19.15 -7.49
C HIS A 121 -0.34 18.06 -8.40
N ARG A 122 -0.23 18.34 -9.70
CA ARG A 122 0.37 17.43 -10.68
C ARG A 122 1.81 17.06 -10.33
N ASP A 123 2.67 18.04 -10.01
CA ASP A 123 4.06 17.77 -9.59
C ASP A 123 4.12 16.96 -8.29
N THR A 124 3.26 17.29 -7.33
CA THR A 124 3.14 16.59 -6.04
C THR A 124 2.84 15.10 -6.24
N ILE A 125 1.83 14.76 -7.04
CA ILE A 125 1.44 13.35 -7.28
C ILE A 125 2.60 12.56 -7.91
N ILE A 126 3.24 13.11 -8.96
CA ILE A 126 4.35 12.45 -9.66
C ILE A 126 5.52 12.18 -8.69
N ARG A 127 5.96 13.22 -7.98
CA ARG A 127 7.12 13.15 -7.10
C ARG A 127 6.85 12.28 -5.88
N MET A 128 5.62 12.32 -5.35
CA MET A 128 5.21 11.47 -4.24
C MET A 128 5.25 9.98 -4.63
N ALA A 129 4.67 9.60 -5.78
CA ALA A 129 4.75 8.24 -6.29
C ALA A 129 6.22 7.80 -6.50
N ALA A 130 7.07 8.69 -7.03
CA ALA A 130 8.49 8.42 -7.22
C ALA A 130 9.25 8.23 -5.89
N ALA A 131 8.97 9.07 -4.89
CA ALA A 131 9.59 8.98 -3.57
C ALA A 131 9.21 7.67 -2.85
N LEU A 132 7.95 7.24 -2.98
CA LEU A 132 7.49 5.94 -2.48
C LEU A 132 8.16 4.78 -3.21
N CYS A 133 8.30 4.86 -4.54
CA CYS A 133 9.02 3.86 -5.32
C CYS A 133 10.47 3.71 -4.87
N LYS A 134 11.19 4.83 -4.69
CA LYS A 134 12.56 4.84 -4.16
C LYS A 134 12.63 4.22 -2.76
N LYS A 135 11.73 4.66 -1.85
CA LYS A 135 11.74 4.24 -0.45
C LYS A 135 11.53 2.73 -0.27
N PHE A 136 10.59 2.17 -1.03
CA PHE A 136 10.18 0.78 -0.86
C PHE A 136 10.74 -0.16 -1.92
N SER A 137 11.63 0.35 -2.80
CA SER A 137 12.21 -0.40 -3.92
C SER A 137 11.12 -1.01 -4.82
N ILE A 138 10.09 -0.21 -5.11
CA ILE A 138 8.97 -0.60 -5.97
C ILE A 138 9.32 -0.21 -7.42
N ASN A 139 9.20 -1.16 -8.34
CA ASN A 139 9.41 -0.91 -9.76
C ASN A 139 8.31 0.00 -10.32
N VAL A 140 8.69 1.01 -11.12
CA VAL A 140 7.72 1.86 -11.82
C VAL A 140 7.12 1.08 -12.98
N SER A 141 5.90 0.56 -12.78
CA SER A 141 5.15 -0.26 -13.75
C SER A 141 3.66 -0.24 -13.40
N SER A 142 2.82 -0.60 -14.36
CA SER A 142 1.36 -0.71 -14.19
C SER A 142 0.96 -1.92 -13.34
N ASP A 143 1.89 -2.77 -12.91
CA ASP A 143 1.62 -3.83 -11.94
C ASP A 143 1.89 -3.41 -10.50
N LYS A 144 2.59 -2.29 -10.31
CA LYS A 144 3.00 -1.80 -8.99
C LYS A 144 2.38 -0.45 -8.64
N ILE A 145 2.17 0.42 -9.62
CA ILE A 145 1.44 1.68 -9.48
C ILE A 145 0.12 1.49 -10.21
N ILE A 146 -0.96 1.38 -9.44
CA ILE A 146 -2.25 0.92 -9.92
C ILE A 146 -3.35 1.95 -9.71
N TYR A 147 -4.33 1.96 -10.60
CA TYR A 147 -5.51 2.81 -10.49
C TYR A 147 -6.70 2.02 -9.98
N HIS A 148 -7.55 2.65 -9.17
CA HIS A 148 -8.78 2.02 -8.67
C HIS A 148 -9.70 1.54 -9.81
N HIS A 149 -9.74 2.25 -10.93
CA HIS A 149 -10.54 1.93 -12.11
C HIS A 149 -10.26 0.52 -12.65
N TRP A 150 -9.08 -0.04 -12.38
CA TRP A 150 -8.70 -1.35 -12.91
C TRP A 150 -9.33 -2.51 -12.17
N PHE A 151 -10.10 -2.26 -11.10
CA PHE A 151 -10.64 -3.28 -10.21
C PHE A 151 -12.17 -3.31 -10.22
N ASN A 152 -12.72 -4.51 -10.34
CA ASN A 152 -14.15 -4.76 -10.31
C ASN A 152 -14.70 -4.55 -8.89
N LEU A 153 -15.77 -3.76 -8.76
CA LEU A 153 -16.28 -3.32 -7.45
C LEU A 153 -16.89 -4.43 -6.60
N SER A 154 -17.42 -5.48 -7.23
CA SER A 154 -18.08 -6.57 -6.51
C SER A 154 -17.11 -7.67 -6.08
N THR A 155 -16.07 -7.92 -6.88
CA THR A 155 -15.17 -9.06 -6.68
C THR A 155 -13.78 -8.66 -6.19
N GLY A 156 -13.39 -7.39 -6.37
CA GLY A 156 -12.02 -6.93 -6.13
C GLY A 156 -11.00 -7.43 -7.15
N ALA A 157 -11.43 -8.17 -8.18
CA ALA A 157 -10.54 -8.68 -9.21
C ALA A 157 -10.08 -7.53 -10.12
N ARG A 158 -8.80 -7.50 -10.48
CA ARG A 158 -8.29 -6.60 -11.53
C ARG A 158 -8.85 -7.06 -12.88
N ASN A 159 -9.56 -6.19 -13.57
CA ASN A 159 -10.14 -6.42 -14.90
C ASN A 159 -9.80 -5.28 -15.88
N ASN A 160 -8.87 -4.40 -15.51
CA ASN A 160 -8.35 -3.29 -16.31
C ASN A 160 -9.43 -2.33 -16.84
N GLY A 161 -10.56 -2.19 -16.12
CA GLY A 161 -11.61 -1.26 -16.49
C GLY A 161 -12.59 -1.79 -17.54
N SER A 162 -12.71 -3.12 -17.66
CA SER A 162 -13.61 -3.79 -18.63
C SER A 162 -15.07 -3.90 -18.19
N GLY A 163 -15.41 -3.63 -16.92
CA GLY A 163 -16.79 -3.67 -16.45
C GLY A 163 -16.96 -3.61 -14.92
N ASN A 164 -18.02 -2.91 -14.47
CA ASN A 164 -18.33 -2.70 -13.04
C ASN A 164 -17.16 -2.09 -12.24
N ASN A 165 -16.64 -0.96 -12.74
CA ASN A 165 -15.49 -0.25 -12.19
C ASN A 165 -15.88 1.18 -11.77
N LYS A 166 -15.17 1.75 -10.79
CA LYS A 166 -15.21 3.20 -10.50
C LYS A 166 -14.48 3.99 -11.58
N THR A 167 -14.81 5.26 -11.81
CA THR A 167 -14.02 6.14 -12.69
C THR A 167 -12.66 6.55 -12.08
N CYS A 168 -12.55 6.49 -10.74
CA CYS A 168 -11.36 6.77 -9.93
C CYS A 168 -10.06 6.13 -10.47
N PRO A 169 -8.94 6.86 -10.62
CA PRO A 169 -8.67 8.22 -10.14
C PRO A 169 -9.23 9.35 -11.03
N GLY A 170 -10.07 9.02 -12.01
CA GLY A 170 -10.75 9.98 -12.87
C GLY A 170 -10.43 9.74 -14.34
N THR A 171 -11.45 9.87 -15.19
CA THR A 171 -11.37 9.66 -16.65
C THR A 171 -10.46 10.64 -17.40
N ASP A 172 -9.89 11.64 -16.72
CA ASP A 172 -8.88 12.58 -17.25
C ASP A 172 -7.63 12.68 -16.34
N PHE A 173 -7.46 11.73 -15.41
CA PHE A 173 -6.30 11.70 -14.50
C PHE A 173 -5.01 11.40 -15.28
N PHE A 174 -4.16 12.42 -15.47
CA PHE A 174 -3.02 12.33 -16.38
C PHE A 174 -3.43 11.83 -17.78
N GLY A 175 -4.58 12.28 -18.30
CA GLY A 175 -5.05 11.95 -19.65
C GLY A 175 -5.86 10.66 -19.76
N GLY A 176 -6.11 9.94 -18.66
CA GLY A 176 -7.08 8.83 -18.65
C GLY A 176 -6.93 7.85 -17.49
N ASN A 177 -7.88 6.92 -17.34
CA ASN A 177 -7.90 5.96 -16.24
C ASN A 177 -7.68 4.50 -16.65
N LYS A 178 -7.36 4.23 -17.92
CA LYS A 178 -7.00 2.88 -18.39
C LYS A 178 -5.53 2.58 -18.10
N VAL A 179 -5.17 1.30 -18.19
CA VAL A 179 -3.78 0.85 -18.05
C VAL A 179 -2.88 1.56 -19.07
N ALA A 180 -3.31 1.59 -20.34
CA ALA A 180 -2.58 2.25 -21.42
C ALA A 180 -2.37 3.76 -21.18
N ASP A 181 -3.36 4.45 -20.59
CA ASP A 181 -3.24 5.88 -20.26
C ASP A 181 -2.18 6.10 -19.18
N CYS A 182 -2.20 5.28 -18.13
CA CYS A 182 -1.19 5.33 -17.06
C CYS A 182 0.22 5.06 -17.61
N GLU A 183 0.37 4.03 -18.44
CA GLU A 183 1.65 3.67 -19.08
C GLU A 183 2.18 4.74 -20.02
N SER A 184 1.30 5.40 -20.75
CA SER A 184 1.69 6.44 -21.72
C SER A 184 1.96 7.79 -21.07
N ASN A 185 1.20 8.14 -20.02
CA ASN A 185 1.11 9.52 -19.56
C ASN A 185 1.58 9.74 -18.11
N PHE A 186 1.44 8.76 -17.23
CA PHE A 186 1.80 8.93 -15.80
C PHE A 186 3.13 8.25 -15.44
N LEU A 187 3.27 6.96 -15.75
CA LEU A 187 4.48 6.19 -15.41
C LEU A 187 5.78 6.79 -15.97
N PRO A 188 5.83 7.35 -17.20
CA PRO A 188 7.05 7.99 -17.71
C PRO A 188 7.48 9.19 -16.86
N LEU A 189 6.52 9.95 -16.32
CA LEU A 189 6.79 11.10 -15.45
C LEU A 189 7.34 10.64 -14.10
N VAL A 190 6.75 9.60 -13.51
CA VAL A 190 7.23 9.01 -12.25
C VAL A 190 8.64 8.45 -12.45
N LYS A 191 8.86 7.70 -13.54
CA LYS A 191 10.16 7.11 -13.89
C LYS A 191 11.25 8.17 -14.02
N ALA A 192 10.94 9.30 -14.66
CA ALA A 192 11.86 10.43 -14.78
C ALA A 192 12.28 11.01 -13.42
N LYS A 193 11.41 10.94 -12.40
CA LYS A 193 11.72 11.38 -11.02
C LYS A 193 12.39 10.31 -10.16
N VAL A 194 12.33 9.04 -10.56
CA VAL A 194 13.02 7.94 -9.86
C VAL A 194 14.54 7.96 -10.10
N VAL A 195 15.02 8.59 -11.18
CA VAL A 195 16.46 8.65 -11.51
C VAL A 195 17.25 9.45 -10.46
N GLY A 196 18.14 8.76 -9.73
CA GLY A 196 19.02 9.32 -8.69
C GLY A 196 19.49 8.21 -7.74
N LYS A 197 20.80 8.17 -7.43
CA LYS A 197 21.54 7.08 -6.78
C LYS A 197 20.66 6.22 -5.85
N ILE A 198 20.36 4.99 -6.28
CA ILE A 198 20.04 3.90 -5.36
C ILE A 198 21.26 3.85 -4.45
N ASN A 199 21.13 4.36 -3.23
CA ASN A 199 22.24 4.31 -2.30
C ASN A 199 22.49 2.82 -2.03
N PRO A 200 23.66 2.26 -2.34
CA PRO A 200 23.99 0.87 -2.04
C PRO A 200 24.24 0.75 -0.54
N ALA A 201 23.24 1.07 0.28
CA ALA A 201 23.31 0.96 1.71
C ALA A 201 23.09 -0.51 2.07
N ALA A 202 24.20 -1.25 2.10
CA ALA A 202 24.34 -2.65 2.50
C ALA A 202 23.34 -3.62 1.84
N GLN A 203 23.86 -4.50 0.98
CA GLN A 203 23.17 -5.69 0.49
C GLN A 203 22.85 -6.64 1.66
N ASN A 204 21.93 -6.25 2.54
CA ASN A 204 21.32 -7.15 3.48
C ASN A 204 20.18 -7.81 2.73
N THR A 205 20.52 -8.94 2.12
CA THR A 205 19.56 -9.79 1.42
C THR A 205 18.49 -10.22 2.40
N VAL A 206 17.23 -10.05 2.01
CA VAL A 206 16.10 -10.61 2.76
C VAL A 206 16.26 -12.13 2.74
N ILE A 207 16.37 -12.76 3.90
CA ILE A 207 16.58 -14.22 4.01
C ILE A 207 15.26 -14.98 4.03
N LYS A 208 14.17 -14.36 4.52
CA LYS A 208 12.81 -14.89 4.48
C LYS A 208 11.76 -13.83 4.78
N TYR A 209 10.50 -14.22 4.63
CA TYR A 209 9.34 -13.43 5.05
C TYR A 209 8.61 -14.13 6.19
N VAL A 210 8.03 -13.33 7.07
CA VAL A 210 7.19 -13.82 8.17
C VAL A 210 5.93 -12.98 8.29
N THR A 211 4.82 -13.58 8.72
CA THR A 211 3.62 -12.86 9.11
C THR A 211 3.52 -12.80 10.63
N VAL A 212 3.08 -11.66 11.17
CA VAL A 212 2.82 -11.52 12.61
C VAL A 212 1.53 -12.25 12.99
N ILE A 213 1.59 -13.06 14.04
CA ILE A 213 0.45 -13.86 14.54
C ILE A 213 -0.07 -13.41 15.92
N SER A 214 0.49 -12.33 16.48
CA SER A 214 -0.02 -11.66 17.68
C SER A 214 -0.70 -10.33 17.33
N ASP A 215 -1.62 -9.86 18.17
CA ASP A 215 -2.31 -8.58 17.96
C ASP A 215 -1.34 -7.41 17.80
N THR A 216 -0.31 -7.39 18.64
CA THR A 216 0.80 -6.44 18.56
C THR A 216 2.13 -7.15 18.80
N LEU A 217 3.20 -6.64 18.18
CA LEU A 217 4.56 -7.14 18.32
C LEU A 217 5.54 -5.97 18.41
N ASN A 218 6.16 -5.81 19.58
CA ASN A 218 7.10 -4.72 19.83
C ASN A 218 8.40 -4.93 19.05
N ILE A 219 8.94 -3.83 18.52
CA ILE A 219 10.26 -3.78 17.89
C ILE A 219 11.28 -3.33 18.94
N ARG A 220 12.39 -4.06 19.05
CA ARG A 220 13.43 -3.86 20.07
C ARG A 220 14.80 -3.57 19.47
N GLU A 221 15.66 -2.96 20.28
CA GLU A 221 16.99 -2.51 19.88
C GLU A 221 18.02 -3.66 19.79
N ASP A 222 17.76 -4.81 20.42
CA ASP A 222 18.60 -6.02 20.30
C ASP A 222 17.74 -7.30 20.40
N ALA A 223 18.34 -8.44 20.06
CA ALA A 223 17.77 -9.78 20.05
C ALA A 223 17.55 -10.36 21.46
N ASN A 224 16.88 -9.63 22.35
CA ASN A 224 16.48 -10.08 23.68
C ASN A 224 15.32 -9.26 24.26
N ALA A 225 14.59 -9.87 25.20
CA ALA A 225 13.37 -9.30 25.78
C ALA A 225 13.63 -8.11 26.73
N GLN A 226 14.85 -7.99 27.24
CA GLN A 226 15.28 -6.96 28.19
C GLN A 226 15.71 -5.66 27.49
N SER A 227 16.11 -5.75 26.23
CA SER A 227 16.47 -4.58 25.43
C SER A 227 15.30 -3.62 25.27
N LYS A 228 15.61 -2.33 25.14
CA LYS A 228 14.60 -1.28 25.01
C LYS A 228 13.78 -1.49 23.74
N LYS A 229 12.51 -1.10 23.81
CA LYS A 229 11.71 -0.91 22.60
C LYS A 229 12.30 0.25 21.80
N VAL A 230 12.32 0.13 20.48
CA VAL A 230 12.82 1.19 19.62
C VAL A 230 11.93 2.42 19.79
N SER A 231 12.53 3.54 20.22
CA SER A 231 11.79 4.79 20.41
C SER A 231 11.16 5.28 19.10
N GLY A 232 9.94 5.82 19.19
CA GLY A 232 9.21 6.36 18.04
C GLY A 232 8.72 5.30 17.03
N ARG A 233 8.80 4.01 17.35
CA ARG A 233 8.23 2.92 16.53
C ARG A 233 6.95 2.40 17.15
N ALA A 234 5.86 2.45 16.38
CA ALA A 234 4.67 1.70 16.70
C ALA A 234 4.98 0.18 16.69
N PRO A 235 4.28 -0.62 17.51
CA PRO A 235 4.35 -2.07 17.38
C PRO A 235 3.81 -2.51 16.02
N VAL A 236 4.34 -3.63 15.52
CA VAL A 236 3.80 -4.28 14.33
C VAL A 236 2.48 -4.97 14.71
N ILE A 237 1.50 -4.97 13.82
CA ILE A 237 0.17 -5.52 14.09
C ILE A 237 -0.04 -6.89 13.43
N LEU A 238 -1.03 -7.65 13.92
CA LEU A 238 -1.46 -8.94 13.38
C LEU A 238 -1.59 -8.92 11.84
N GLY A 239 -1.09 -9.97 11.18
CA GLY A 239 -1.16 -10.14 9.74
C GLY A 239 -0.15 -9.33 8.94
N SER A 240 0.65 -8.46 9.57
CA SER A 240 1.73 -7.73 8.89
C SER A 240 2.78 -8.70 8.38
N VAL A 241 3.08 -8.63 7.08
CA VAL A 241 4.19 -9.38 6.47
C VAL A 241 5.49 -8.59 6.59
N LEU A 242 6.50 -9.20 7.20
CA LEU A 242 7.80 -8.60 7.49
C LEU A 242 8.90 -9.28 6.67
N ARG A 243 9.91 -8.48 6.32
CA ARG A 243 11.16 -8.96 5.75
C ARG A 243 12.12 -9.28 6.89
N VAL A 244 12.70 -10.48 6.89
CA VAL A 244 13.74 -10.87 7.84
C VAL A 244 15.09 -10.77 7.15
N PHE A 245 16.05 -10.11 7.82
CA PHE A 245 17.41 -9.88 7.34
C PHE A 245 18.45 -10.67 8.13
N GLN A 246 18.11 -11.08 9.35
CA GLN A 246 19.00 -11.83 10.22
C GLN A 246 18.19 -12.57 11.29
N GLU A 247 18.68 -13.73 11.71
CA GLU A 247 18.16 -14.48 12.86
C GLU A 247 19.23 -14.53 13.95
N LYS A 248 18.82 -14.36 15.21
CA LYS A 248 19.71 -14.47 16.36
C LYS A 248 18.89 -14.90 17.58
N ASN A 249 19.18 -16.08 18.12
CA ASN A 249 18.63 -16.57 19.39
C ASN A 249 17.09 -16.47 19.51
N GLY A 250 16.35 -16.85 18.47
CA GLY A 250 14.87 -16.75 18.46
C GLY A 250 14.32 -15.34 18.22
N TRP A 251 15.16 -14.42 17.71
CA TRP A 251 14.75 -13.08 17.28
C TRP A 251 15.05 -12.87 15.81
N TYR A 252 14.19 -12.10 15.15
CA TYR A 252 14.35 -11.71 13.75
C TYR A 252 14.65 -10.23 13.63
N LYS A 253 15.72 -9.90 12.90
CA LYS A 253 16.04 -8.53 12.51
C LYS A 253 15.22 -8.15 11.28
N ILE A 254 14.41 -7.11 11.41
CA ILE A 254 13.43 -6.69 10.38
C ILE A 254 13.84 -5.39 9.66
N SER A 255 15.08 -4.97 9.82
CA SER A 255 15.67 -3.84 9.11
C SER A 255 17.06 -4.22 8.59
N GLY A 256 17.30 -3.94 7.31
CA GLY A 256 18.62 -4.08 6.71
C GLY A 256 19.63 -3.13 7.36
N SER A 257 19.27 -1.87 7.61
CA SER A 257 20.24 -0.87 8.06
C SER A 257 20.25 -0.62 9.57
N GLN A 258 19.24 -1.07 10.32
CA GLN A 258 19.07 -0.72 11.74
C GLN A 258 18.93 -1.96 12.63
N GLN A 259 19.30 -1.84 13.91
CA GLN A 259 19.09 -2.89 14.91
C GLN A 259 17.64 -2.88 15.37
N GLN A 260 16.80 -3.59 14.63
CA GLN A 260 15.36 -3.67 14.87
C GLN A 260 14.94 -5.12 14.89
N TRP A 261 14.70 -5.60 16.09
CA TRP A 261 14.49 -7.00 16.38
C TRP A 261 13.08 -7.24 16.87
N ILE A 262 12.48 -8.34 16.43
CA ILE A 262 11.21 -8.84 16.94
C ILE A 262 11.41 -10.26 17.46
N ASN A 263 10.57 -10.68 18.40
CA ASN A 263 10.61 -12.05 18.90
C ASN A 263 9.94 -12.99 17.88
N ALA A 264 10.68 -13.98 17.39
CA ALA A 264 10.25 -14.89 16.33
C ALA A 264 9.05 -15.75 16.72
N ALA A 265 8.85 -16.02 18.01
CA ALA A 265 7.74 -16.84 18.50
C ALA A 265 6.34 -16.25 18.21
N TYR A 266 6.26 -14.95 17.92
CA TYR A 266 5.02 -14.27 17.55
C TYR A 266 4.87 -14.09 16.04
N THR A 267 5.57 -14.91 15.27
CA THR A 267 5.50 -14.90 13.81
C THR A 267 5.37 -16.31 13.23
N LYS A 268 4.84 -16.39 12.01
CA LYS A 268 4.86 -17.61 11.19
C LYS A 268 5.59 -17.30 9.88
N GLU A 269 6.49 -18.19 9.47
CA GLU A 269 7.16 -18.05 8.18
C GLU A 269 6.15 -18.11 7.03
N VAL A 270 6.38 -17.29 6.00
CA VAL A 270 5.54 -17.25 4.79
C VAL A 270 6.42 -17.24 3.54
N LYS A 271 5.94 -17.88 2.48
CA LYS A 271 6.65 -17.93 1.20
C LYS A 271 6.05 -16.93 0.23
N ARG A 272 6.88 -16.08 -0.37
CA ARG A 272 6.43 -15.17 -1.43
C ARG A 272 6.16 -15.98 -2.70
N ALA A 273 5.08 -15.67 -3.39
CA ALA A 273 4.75 -16.27 -4.67
C ALA A 273 4.08 -15.25 -5.59
N THR A 274 4.16 -15.49 -6.89
CA THR A 274 3.54 -14.67 -7.92
C THR A 274 2.44 -15.45 -8.61
N VAL A 275 1.28 -14.82 -8.82
CA VAL A 275 0.17 -15.43 -9.57
C VAL A 275 0.53 -15.50 -11.05
N ASN A 276 0.48 -16.71 -11.62
CA ASN A 276 0.80 -16.94 -13.05
C ASN A 276 -0.45 -17.16 -13.92
N ALA A 277 -1.65 -17.21 -13.32
CA ALA A 277 -2.92 -17.29 -14.03
C ALA A 277 -3.52 -15.91 -14.30
N ASP A 278 -4.23 -15.74 -15.42
CA ASP A 278 -4.96 -14.51 -15.75
C ASP A 278 -5.93 -14.09 -14.64
N THR A 279 -6.63 -15.07 -14.06
CA THR A 279 -7.50 -14.88 -12.90
C THR A 279 -7.42 -16.10 -11.99
N LEU A 280 -6.84 -15.91 -10.80
CA LEU A 280 -6.76 -16.91 -9.75
C LEU A 280 -7.90 -16.73 -8.75
N ASN A 281 -8.85 -17.66 -8.75
CA ASN A 281 -9.95 -17.64 -7.78
C ASN A 281 -9.42 -17.88 -6.36
N VAL A 282 -9.82 -17.02 -5.43
CA VAL A 282 -9.60 -17.18 -4.00
C VAL A 282 -10.85 -17.78 -3.38
N ARG A 283 -10.69 -18.87 -2.62
CA ARG A 283 -11.78 -19.60 -1.97
C ARG A 283 -11.68 -19.57 -0.46
N SER A 284 -12.79 -19.84 0.22
CA SER A 284 -12.84 -19.93 1.70
C SER A 284 -12.31 -21.26 2.26
N GLY A 285 -11.80 -22.16 1.43
CA GLY A 285 -11.21 -23.43 1.85
C GLY A 285 -10.44 -24.14 0.71
N PRO A 286 -9.65 -25.18 1.04
CA PRO A 286 -8.72 -25.86 0.12
C PRO A 286 -9.41 -26.89 -0.80
N ALA A 287 -10.51 -26.51 -1.44
CA ALA A 287 -11.20 -27.36 -2.43
C ALA A 287 -12.14 -26.54 -3.32
N ASN A 288 -12.50 -27.10 -4.49
CA ASN A 288 -13.41 -26.45 -5.43
C ASN A 288 -14.84 -26.29 -4.91
N ILE A 289 -15.23 -27.05 -3.88
CA ILE A 289 -16.55 -26.96 -3.23
C ILE A 289 -16.71 -25.68 -2.40
N PHE A 290 -15.61 -25.07 -1.94
CA PHE A 290 -15.68 -23.85 -1.15
C PHE A 290 -16.01 -22.64 -2.03
N PRO A 291 -16.85 -21.71 -1.55
CA PRO A 291 -17.24 -20.55 -2.33
C PRO A 291 -16.03 -19.67 -2.68
N LYS A 292 -16.13 -18.99 -3.82
CA LYS A 292 -15.19 -17.96 -4.23
C LYS A 292 -15.46 -16.71 -3.40
N VAL A 293 -14.42 -16.16 -2.79
CA VAL A 293 -14.51 -14.97 -1.92
C VAL A 293 -13.73 -13.77 -2.45
N ALA A 294 -12.81 -14.00 -3.39
CA ALA A 294 -12.07 -12.96 -4.12
C ALA A 294 -11.43 -13.59 -5.38
N ALA A 295 -10.69 -12.79 -6.13
CA ALA A 295 -9.76 -13.28 -7.14
C ALA A 295 -8.50 -12.41 -7.21
N PHE A 296 -7.39 -13.01 -7.61
CA PHE A 296 -6.15 -12.33 -7.92
C PHE A 296 -5.88 -12.32 -9.42
N ALA A 297 -5.21 -11.29 -9.89
CA ALA A 297 -4.79 -11.18 -11.27
C ALA A 297 -3.37 -11.69 -11.48
N ASN A 298 -3.02 -11.97 -12.73
CA ASN A 298 -1.66 -12.32 -13.14
C ASN A 298 -0.65 -11.27 -12.63
N GLY A 299 0.52 -11.73 -12.19
CA GLY A 299 1.61 -10.90 -11.67
C GLY A 299 1.37 -10.38 -10.23
N GLN A 300 0.19 -10.62 -9.65
CA GLN A 300 -0.06 -10.26 -8.26
C GLN A 300 0.78 -11.13 -7.32
N GLU A 301 1.33 -10.51 -6.29
CA GLU A 301 2.18 -11.18 -5.31
C GLU A 301 1.36 -11.54 -4.09
N VAL A 302 1.56 -12.76 -3.61
CA VAL A 302 0.90 -13.31 -2.42
C VAL A 302 1.95 -13.90 -1.48
N PHE A 303 1.56 -14.04 -0.20
CA PHE A 303 2.38 -14.70 0.81
C PHE A 303 1.67 -15.96 1.28
N VAL A 304 2.23 -17.13 0.96
CA VAL A 304 1.71 -18.44 1.33
C VAL A 304 2.06 -18.74 2.79
N ILE A 305 1.03 -18.91 3.61
CA ILE A 305 1.08 -19.21 5.04
C ILE A 305 1.06 -20.72 5.28
N ASP A 306 0.35 -21.47 4.45
CA ASP A 306 0.22 -22.92 4.57
C ASP A 306 -0.12 -23.58 3.24
N GLU A 307 0.08 -24.88 3.17
CA GLU A 307 -0.19 -25.69 1.97
C GLU A 307 -0.98 -26.95 2.35
N GLU A 308 -2.05 -27.24 1.62
CA GLU A 308 -2.89 -28.42 1.85
C GLU A 308 -3.46 -28.93 0.53
N ASN A 309 -3.23 -30.21 0.20
CA ASN A 309 -3.87 -30.90 -0.93
C ASN A 309 -3.79 -30.14 -2.27
N GLY A 310 -2.66 -29.48 -2.56
CA GLY A 310 -2.48 -28.67 -3.78
C GLY A 310 -3.07 -27.26 -3.72
N TRP A 311 -3.48 -26.79 -2.54
CA TRP A 311 -3.94 -25.43 -2.27
C TRP A 311 -2.96 -24.72 -1.34
N CYS A 312 -2.87 -23.40 -1.48
CA CYS A 312 -2.07 -22.52 -0.66
C CYS A 312 -2.99 -21.56 0.11
N LYS A 313 -2.84 -21.50 1.44
CA LYS A 313 -3.49 -20.50 2.29
C LYS A 313 -2.66 -19.22 2.25
N ILE A 314 -3.29 -18.09 1.89
CA ILE A 314 -2.60 -16.80 1.67
C ILE A 314 -3.02 -15.68 2.64
N SER A 315 -3.95 -15.98 3.56
CA SER A 315 -4.39 -15.07 4.63
C SER A 315 -4.83 -15.84 5.86
N ALA A 316 -4.75 -15.21 7.04
CA ALA A 316 -5.31 -15.71 8.28
C ALA A 316 -6.84 -15.93 8.19
N GLU A 317 -7.53 -15.17 7.34
CA GLU A 317 -8.99 -15.25 7.08
C GLU A 317 -9.42 -16.47 6.23
N ASN A 318 -8.64 -17.55 6.21
CA ASN A 318 -8.91 -18.76 5.41
C ASN A 318 -9.15 -18.47 3.92
N LYS A 319 -8.29 -17.63 3.33
CA LYS A 319 -8.26 -17.43 1.88
C LYS A 319 -7.29 -18.41 1.25
N TRP A 320 -7.79 -19.22 0.32
CA TRP A 320 -7.05 -20.30 -0.32
C TRP A 320 -7.04 -20.13 -1.84
N VAL A 321 -5.90 -20.45 -2.45
CA VAL A 321 -5.72 -20.45 -3.90
C VAL A 321 -5.09 -21.77 -4.34
N LYS A 322 -5.28 -22.18 -5.59
CA LYS A 322 -4.60 -23.38 -6.09
C LYS A 322 -3.11 -23.12 -6.29
N LYS A 323 -2.28 -24.07 -5.85
CA LYS A 323 -0.81 -23.99 -5.92
C LYS A 323 -0.29 -23.98 -7.36
N GLU A 324 -0.94 -24.71 -8.27
CA GLU A 324 -0.52 -24.78 -9.69
C GLU A 324 -0.49 -23.41 -10.39
N PHE A 325 -1.21 -22.42 -9.84
CA PHE A 325 -1.28 -21.06 -10.36
C PHE A 325 -0.36 -20.07 -9.66
N LEU A 326 0.62 -20.57 -8.91
CA LEU A 326 1.61 -19.79 -8.18
C LEU A 326 3.03 -20.18 -8.60
N ASP A 327 3.80 -19.16 -9.01
CA ASP A 327 5.25 -19.25 -9.14
C ASP A 327 5.87 -18.94 -7.78
N MET A 328 6.36 -19.98 -7.10
CA MET A 328 7.00 -19.85 -5.79
C MET A 328 8.40 -19.26 -5.96
N ALA A 329 8.72 -18.21 -5.20
CA ALA A 329 10.05 -17.59 -5.16
C ALA A 329 10.96 -18.28 -4.14
#